data_AF-A0A5C6MVK3-F1
#
_entry.id   AF-A0A5C6MVK3-F1
#
_cell.length_a   1.000
_cell.length_b   1.000
_cell.length_c   1.000
_cell.angle_alpha   90.00
_cell.angle_beta   90.00
_cell.angle_gamma   90.00
#
_symmetry.space_group_name_H-M   'P 1'
#
loop_
_entity.id
_entity.type
_entity.pdbx_description
1 polymer ?
#
loop_
_entity_poly.entity_id
_entity_poly.type
_entity_poly.pdbx_seq_one_letter_code
_entity_poly.pdbx_strand_id
1 'polypeptide(L)'
;MDLEDDTTVLTTLKSFNSFISRTEPQQRLTERPGSGTLQGQYKRSMELLEAADRLNSTNRYLQLDQEKKQMELSHKRARFELEKAASDRTRALEHEVDRNQELLAQIKKLKERESEMERNLTEKGDANRALWKNLEALNKKLEDRDGRLSSANQTVSTLKDEVRELKQKIQNQDCTICAQTLENQELQEQLDLQRRKYQDVSQLYQSLQATQSTCSDHVIKIKELERRLALQEQDVAIMKTVKSELARVPGMEKELKNLREDNSFLRESRENCSLLKEEVEGLRKKLERMEKMKEDLVNMELEKNRMAEKLQAWENLGQSTGLNIRKPEDLSREVIQIQQREFALKEQNYTLNSRVRSAERSHSDVCAELSEQRGKTLEEKKKRELQDTLVRRLQKRLMLLNKERDGMRAILESYDSELGSTEYSPQLSKRLKEAEDVLQRTQNHNVELEAELNKTHKEMGTLKLQLQTVELELESVKKQQAANADSSCSATKEELSILRQKIEDLEADRQRLEEQNNNLEMRLERHNLQGDYDPLKTRVLHLKMNPTSVAKQQRQQEMETIQEEVTRLRELVRSLQDGGSLVQSQDDSIVPNLGLGLPPSKEVLAQLTWTQTGSLPAASLNQMGSTSQSALV
;
A
#
# COMPACT_ATOMS: atom_id res chain seq x y z
N MET A 1 -5.93 -67.48 -59.96
CA MET A 1 -5.38 -67.52 -61.33
C MET A 1 -4.68 -68.86 -61.41
N ASP A 2 -5.32 -69.97 -61.75
CA ASP A 2 -6.36 -70.26 -62.76
C ASP A 2 -6.03 -69.73 -64.16
N LEU A 3 -6.19 -70.66 -65.11
CA LEU A 3 -6.05 -70.61 -66.58
C LEU A 3 -4.62 -70.99 -67.05
N GLU A 4 -4.40 -71.93 -67.97
CA GLU A 4 -5.30 -72.71 -68.82
C GLU A 4 -4.49 -73.82 -69.52
N ASP A 5 -5.23 -74.76 -70.10
CA ASP A 5 -4.83 -76.02 -70.70
C ASP A 5 -4.03 -75.92 -72.02
N ASP A 6 -3.37 -77.05 -72.33
CA ASP A 6 -3.21 -77.72 -73.62
C ASP A 6 -2.65 -76.97 -74.85
N THR A 7 -1.62 -77.57 -75.49
CA THR A 7 -1.69 -77.91 -76.92
C THR A 7 -0.48 -78.75 -77.42
N THR A 8 -0.81 -79.96 -77.91
CA THR A 8 -0.31 -80.61 -79.16
C THR A 8 1.19 -80.94 -79.29
N VAL A 9 1.62 -82.21 -79.22
CA VAL A 9 1.54 -83.25 -80.28
C VAL A 9 2.02 -82.77 -81.66
N LEU A 10 3.27 -83.12 -82.01
CA LEU A 10 3.73 -83.27 -83.40
C LEU A 10 4.78 -84.41 -83.48
N THR A 11 4.37 -85.44 -84.23
CA THR A 11 5.17 -86.34 -85.09
C THR A 11 6.09 -87.42 -84.50
N THR A 12 5.49 -88.58 -84.20
CA THR A 12 6.04 -89.89 -84.58
C THR A 12 5.93 -90.10 -86.11
N LEU A 13 7.02 -90.43 -86.81
CA LEU A 13 7.12 -91.52 -87.83
C LEU A 13 8.40 -91.40 -88.69
N LYS A 14 9.24 -92.44 -88.62
CA LYS A 14 9.94 -93.12 -89.74
C LYS A 14 10.37 -94.48 -89.19
N SER A 15 9.42 -95.42 -89.02
CA SER A 15 9.18 -96.57 -89.92
C SER A 15 10.49 -97.32 -90.27
N PHE A 16 10.80 -98.44 -89.61
CA PHE A 16 10.41 -99.79 -90.06
C PHE A 16 10.56 -99.96 -91.58
N ASN A 17 11.57 -100.72 -91.99
CA ASN A 17 11.57 -101.38 -93.29
C ASN A 17 12.37 -102.69 -93.21
N SER A 18 11.68 -103.74 -92.82
CA SER A 18 12.07 -105.13 -93.03
C SER A 18 11.09 -105.74 -94.05
N PHE A 19 11.69 -106.45 -95.01
CA PHE A 19 11.14 -107.57 -95.78
C PHE A 19 10.45 -107.37 -97.17
N ILE A 20 11.11 -108.02 -98.14
CA ILE A 20 10.65 -108.66 -99.40
C ILE A 20 10.60 -107.81 -100.68
N SER A 21 11.59 -108.02 -101.55
CA SER A 21 11.39 -108.64 -102.88
C SER A 21 12.70 -109.09 -103.52
N ARG A 22 12.87 -110.43 -103.63
CA ARG A 22 13.22 -111.22 -104.85
C ARG A 22 14.54 -110.87 -105.56
N THR A 23 15.44 -111.78 -105.96
CA THR A 23 15.33 -113.13 -106.57
C THR A 23 16.80 -113.64 -106.67
N GLU A 24 17.19 -114.80 -106.11
CA GLU A 24 17.32 -116.13 -106.78
C GLU A 24 18.01 -116.14 -108.17
N PRO A 25 18.59 -117.27 -108.63
CA PRO A 25 19.46 -118.28 -108.01
C PRO A 25 20.67 -118.59 -108.95
N GLN A 26 21.52 -119.60 -108.69
CA GLN A 26 22.17 -120.49 -109.68
C GLN A 26 23.22 -121.37 -108.96
N GLN A 27 22.95 -122.66 -108.77
CA GLN A 27 23.23 -123.79 -109.66
C GLN A 27 24.41 -124.62 -109.14
N ARG A 28 24.08 -125.80 -108.61
CA ARG A 28 24.96 -126.96 -108.63
C ARG A 28 25.03 -127.48 -110.07
N LEU A 29 26.23 -127.75 -110.58
CA LEU A 29 26.53 -128.65 -111.70
C LEU A 29 27.91 -129.29 -111.42
N THR A 30 27.93 -130.55 -110.98
CA THR A 30 28.15 -131.80 -111.76
C THR A 30 29.63 -132.11 -112.06
N GLU A 31 30.07 -133.23 -111.48
CA GLU A 31 30.78 -134.35 -112.11
C GLU A 31 31.80 -134.09 -113.23
N ARG A 32 33.06 -134.54 -113.05
CA ARG A 32 33.61 -135.73 -113.76
C ARG A 32 34.96 -136.20 -113.16
N PRO A 33 35.29 -137.50 -113.17
CA PRO A 33 36.46 -138.07 -112.51
C PRO A 33 37.68 -138.10 -113.43
N GLY A 34 38.88 -138.12 -112.84
CA GLY A 34 40.12 -138.32 -113.58
C GLY A 34 41.36 -138.22 -112.71
N SER A 35 41.70 -139.34 -112.05
CA SER A 35 43.06 -139.78 -111.70
C SER A 35 44.00 -138.82 -110.93
N GLY A 36 44.32 -139.17 -109.67
CA GLY A 36 45.57 -138.76 -109.01
C GLY A 36 45.44 -138.02 -107.66
N THR A 37 45.44 -138.79 -106.57
CA THR A 37 45.92 -138.44 -105.19
C THR A 37 45.21 -137.32 -104.38
N LEU A 38 44.29 -137.72 -103.49
CA LEU A 38 43.36 -136.91 -102.65
C LEU A 38 43.93 -135.92 -101.60
N GLN A 39 45.24 -135.88 -101.34
CA GLN A 39 45.77 -135.20 -100.14
C GLN A 39 46.04 -133.69 -100.33
N GLY A 40 46.28 -133.23 -101.57
CA GLY A 40 46.66 -131.84 -101.84
C GLY A 40 45.50 -130.83 -101.86
N GLN A 41 44.29 -131.25 -102.26
CA GLN A 41 43.14 -130.36 -102.40
C GLN A 41 42.53 -129.96 -101.04
N TYR A 42 42.54 -130.85 -100.05
CA TYR A 42 42.02 -130.56 -98.71
C TYR A 42 42.83 -129.49 -97.96
N LYS A 43 44.17 -129.50 -98.07
CA LYS A 43 45.03 -128.49 -97.43
C LYS A 43 44.74 -127.08 -97.95
N ARG A 44 44.64 -126.91 -99.27
CA ARG A 44 44.42 -125.60 -99.90
C ARG A 44 43.04 -125.03 -99.59
N SER A 45 42.02 -125.87 -99.51
CA SER A 45 40.66 -125.46 -99.09
C SER A 45 40.62 -125.04 -97.62
N MET A 46 41.36 -125.72 -96.74
CA MET A 46 41.39 -125.39 -95.32
C MET A 46 42.12 -124.07 -95.06
N GLU A 47 43.24 -123.82 -95.74
CA GLU A 47 43.98 -122.55 -95.66
C GLU A 47 43.13 -121.34 -96.10
N LEU A 48 42.32 -121.47 -97.14
CA LEU A 48 41.41 -120.41 -97.59
C LEU A 48 40.29 -120.15 -96.59
N LEU A 49 39.73 -121.21 -95.97
CA LEU A 49 38.70 -121.08 -94.95
C LEU A 49 39.27 -120.40 -93.70
N GLU A 50 40.46 -120.80 -93.25
CA GLU A 50 41.15 -120.17 -92.11
C GLU A 50 41.55 -118.71 -92.40
N ALA A 51 41.87 -118.38 -93.65
CA ALA A 51 42.12 -117.00 -94.06
C ALA A 51 40.84 -116.16 -94.05
N ALA A 52 39.71 -116.72 -94.48
CA ALA A 52 38.40 -116.10 -94.41
C ALA A 52 37.94 -115.91 -92.95
N ASP A 53 38.18 -116.89 -92.07
CA ASP A 53 37.88 -116.78 -90.63
C ASP A 53 38.76 -115.74 -89.92
N ARG A 54 40.03 -115.62 -90.33
CA ARG A 54 40.91 -114.53 -89.88
C ARG A 54 40.42 -113.16 -90.39
N LEU A 55 39.96 -113.07 -91.63
CA LEU A 55 39.39 -111.84 -92.16
C LEU A 55 38.07 -111.47 -91.47
N ASN A 56 37.20 -112.45 -91.22
CA ASN A 56 35.92 -112.25 -90.54
C ASN A 56 36.12 -111.89 -89.06
N SER A 57 37.07 -112.50 -88.35
CA SER A 57 37.39 -112.15 -86.97
C SER A 57 38.03 -110.76 -86.86
N THR A 58 38.91 -110.38 -87.79
CA THR A 58 39.47 -109.02 -87.85
C THR A 58 38.41 -107.97 -88.21
N ASN A 59 37.50 -108.26 -89.14
CA ASN A 59 36.36 -107.38 -89.43
C ASN A 59 35.43 -107.23 -88.23
N ARG A 60 35.08 -108.33 -87.56
CA ARG A 60 34.25 -108.31 -86.35
C ARG A 60 34.93 -107.55 -85.21
N TYR A 61 36.25 -107.68 -85.05
CA TYR A 61 37.01 -106.89 -84.09
C TYR A 61 37.01 -105.40 -84.43
N LEU A 62 37.23 -105.02 -85.70
CA LEU A 62 37.20 -103.62 -86.13
C LEU A 62 35.81 -102.99 -85.97
N GLN A 63 34.75 -103.73 -86.25
CA GLN A 63 33.37 -103.29 -86.01
C GLN A 63 33.12 -103.05 -84.51
N LEU A 64 33.48 -104.02 -83.66
CA LEU A 64 33.37 -103.86 -82.21
C LEU A 64 34.23 -102.71 -81.66
N ASP A 65 35.41 -102.47 -82.22
CA ASP A 65 36.28 -101.35 -81.83
C ASP A 65 35.70 -100.00 -82.29
N GLN A 66 35.07 -99.93 -83.47
CA GLN A 66 34.35 -98.76 -83.95
C GLN A 66 33.10 -98.48 -83.09
N GLU A 67 32.30 -99.50 -82.77
CA GLU A 67 31.16 -99.40 -81.87
C GLU A 67 31.59 -98.97 -80.47
N LYS A 68 32.66 -99.55 -79.91
CA LYS A 68 33.23 -99.15 -78.63
C LYS A 68 33.65 -97.67 -78.65
N LYS A 69 34.38 -97.22 -79.67
CA LYS A 69 34.76 -95.80 -79.80
C LYS A 69 33.56 -94.88 -79.96
N GLN A 70 32.54 -95.29 -80.71
CA GLN A 70 31.28 -94.54 -80.83
C GLN A 70 30.54 -94.46 -79.50
N MET A 71 30.48 -95.57 -78.75
CA MET A 71 29.87 -95.63 -77.42
C MET A 71 30.67 -94.82 -76.39
N GLU A 72 31.99 -94.80 -76.46
CA GLU A 72 32.82 -93.96 -75.59
C GLU A 72 32.62 -92.48 -75.90
N LEU A 73 32.54 -92.09 -77.18
CA LEU A 73 32.24 -90.72 -77.58
C LEU A 73 30.81 -90.31 -77.19
N SER A 74 29.83 -91.20 -77.36
CA SER A 74 28.44 -90.93 -76.97
C SER A 74 28.32 -90.81 -75.45
N HIS A 75 28.99 -91.65 -74.67
CA HIS A 75 29.02 -91.56 -73.22
C HIS A 75 29.77 -90.32 -72.73
N LYS A 76 30.88 -89.93 -73.38
CA LYS A 76 31.56 -88.64 -73.10
C LYS A 76 30.64 -87.45 -73.38
N ARG A 77 29.90 -87.48 -74.50
CA ARG A 77 28.91 -86.43 -74.84
C ARG A 77 27.77 -86.38 -73.82
N ALA A 78 27.17 -87.53 -73.50
CA ALA A 78 26.09 -87.61 -72.52
C ALA A 78 26.54 -87.13 -71.13
N ARG A 79 27.77 -87.49 -70.71
CA ARG A 79 28.36 -86.97 -69.46
C ARG A 79 28.55 -85.46 -69.50
N PHE A 80 29.12 -84.94 -70.58
CA PHE A 80 29.31 -83.50 -70.74
C PHE A 80 27.97 -82.75 -70.78
N GLU A 81 26.95 -83.30 -71.46
CA GLU A 81 25.60 -82.72 -71.51
C GLU A 81 24.91 -82.76 -70.15
N LEU A 82 25.04 -83.85 -69.39
CA LEU A 82 24.53 -83.95 -68.03
C LEU A 82 25.26 -83.00 -67.07
N GLU A 83 26.59 -82.90 -67.16
CA GLU A 83 27.40 -81.99 -66.36
C GLU A 83 27.09 -80.53 -66.70
N LYS A 84 26.95 -80.21 -67.99
CA LYS A 84 26.51 -78.90 -68.45
C LYS A 84 25.10 -78.57 -67.95
N ALA A 85 24.14 -79.48 -68.10
CA ALA A 85 22.78 -79.29 -67.60
C ALA A 85 22.73 -79.16 -66.06
N ALA A 86 23.57 -79.91 -65.34
CA ALA A 86 23.72 -79.75 -63.90
C ALA A 86 24.30 -78.36 -63.55
N SER A 87 25.34 -77.91 -64.27
CA SER A 87 25.95 -76.60 -64.08
C SER A 87 25.01 -75.44 -64.42
N ASP A 88 24.17 -75.59 -65.44
CA ASP A 88 23.18 -74.58 -65.81
C ASP A 88 22.04 -74.54 -64.78
N ARG A 89 21.64 -75.70 -64.24
CA ARG A 89 20.69 -75.79 -63.12
C ARG A 89 21.23 -75.17 -61.83
N THR A 90 22.51 -75.39 -61.48
CA THR A 90 23.10 -74.77 -60.28
C THR A 90 23.15 -73.25 -60.43
N ARG A 91 23.57 -72.74 -61.59
CA ARG A 91 23.54 -71.29 -61.86
C ARG A 91 22.14 -70.70 -61.79
N ALA A 92 21.13 -71.40 -62.32
CA ALA A 92 19.74 -70.96 -62.23
C ALA A 92 19.26 -70.89 -60.77
N LEU A 93 19.59 -71.90 -59.95
CA LEU A 93 19.27 -71.90 -58.52
C LEU A 93 20.02 -70.80 -57.75
N GLU A 94 21.30 -70.55 -58.07
CA GLU A 94 22.08 -69.45 -57.49
C GLU A 94 21.43 -68.10 -57.79
N HIS A 95 21.03 -67.84 -59.05
CA HIS A 95 20.31 -66.62 -59.40
C HIS A 95 18.95 -66.49 -58.70
N GLU A 96 18.21 -67.58 -58.52
CA GLU A 96 16.98 -67.58 -57.73
C GLU A 96 17.25 -67.28 -56.25
N VAL A 97 18.34 -67.82 -55.68
CA VAL A 97 18.76 -67.53 -54.31
C VAL A 97 19.15 -66.05 -54.17
N ASP A 98 19.93 -65.49 -55.09
CA ASP A 98 20.31 -64.07 -55.08
C ASP A 98 19.07 -63.18 -55.19
N ARG A 99 18.16 -63.49 -56.12
CA ARG A 99 16.88 -62.79 -56.26
C ARG A 99 16.02 -62.89 -54.99
N ASN A 100 15.98 -64.06 -54.36
CA ASN A 100 15.28 -64.26 -53.09
C ASN A 100 15.93 -63.46 -51.95
N GLN A 101 17.27 -63.37 -51.92
CA GLN A 101 17.98 -62.54 -50.94
C GLN A 101 17.70 -61.05 -51.15
N GLU A 102 17.66 -60.58 -52.39
CA GLU A 102 17.28 -59.20 -52.72
C GLU A 102 15.84 -58.90 -52.30
N LEU A 103 14.89 -59.80 -52.61
CA LEU A 103 13.50 -59.66 -52.18
C LEU A 103 13.37 -59.66 -50.65
N LEU A 104 14.10 -60.53 -49.95
CA LEU A 104 14.15 -60.53 -48.49
C LEU A 104 14.74 -59.24 -47.93
N ALA A 105 15.79 -58.70 -48.56
CA ALA A 105 16.36 -57.42 -48.17
C ALA A 105 15.38 -56.25 -48.40
N GLN A 106 14.62 -56.28 -49.50
CA GLN A 106 13.56 -55.31 -49.76
C GLN A 106 12.42 -55.41 -48.75
N ILE A 107 11.96 -56.63 -48.44
CA ILE A 107 10.94 -56.88 -47.40
C ILE A 107 11.43 -56.38 -46.04
N LYS A 108 12.69 -56.62 -45.67
CA LYS A 108 13.28 -56.10 -44.43
C LYS A 108 13.26 -54.57 -44.39
N LYS A 109 13.72 -53.90 -45.46
CA LYS A 109 13.69 -52.44 -45.56
C LYS A 109 12.26 -51.88 -45.49
N LEU A 110 11.29 -52.55 -46.11
CA LEU A 110 9.88 -52.15 -46.02
C LEU A 110 9.33 -52.31 -44.60
N LYS A 111 9.64 -53.43 -43.93
CA LYS A 111 9.25 -53.64 -42.52
C LYS A 111 9.91 -52.64 -41.58
N GLU A 112 11.18 -52.30 -41.80
CA GLU A 112 11.88 -51.26 -41.04
C GLU A 112 11.18 -49.91 -41.21
N ARG A 113 10.89 -49.50 -42.45
CA ARG A 113 10.13 -48.27 -42.74
C ARG A 113 8.73 -48.29 -42.14
N GLU A 114 8.01 -49.41 -42.23
CA GLU A 114 6.69 -49.56 -41.61
C GLU A 114 6.80 -49.37 -40.09
N SER A 115 7.77 -50.02 -39.44
CA SER A 115 8.00 -49.87 -38.02
C SER A 115 8.41 -48.43 -37.63
N GLU A 116 9.17 -47.73 -38.47
CA GLU A 116 9.53 -46.32 -38.27
C GLU A 116 8.29 -45.42 -38.39
N MET A 117 7.43 -45.65 -39.38
CA MET A 117 6.19 -44.91 -39.55
C MET A 117 5.19 -45.18 -38.42
N GLU A 118 5.10 -46.43 -37.94
CA GLU A 118 4.32 -46.79 -36.76
C GLU A 118 4.86 -46.09 -35.51
N ARG A 119 6.18 -46.13 -35.27
CA ARG A 119 6.81 -45.39 -34.16
C ARG A 119 6.49 -43.90 -34.24
N ASN A 120 6.70 -43.28 -35.40
CA ASN A 120 6.38 -41.87 -35.62
C ASN A 120 4.89 -41.57 -35.35
N LEU A 121 3.97 -42.42 -35.79
CA LEU A 121 2.54 -42.24 -35.56
C LEU A 121 2.17 -42.39 -34.08
N THR A 122 2.78 -43.36 -33.38
CA THR A 122 2.60 -43.52 -31.93
C THR A 122 3.13 -42.30 -31.16
N GLU A 123 4.32 -41.80 -31.50
CA GLU A 123 4.91 -40.59 -30.90
C GLU A 123 4.04 -39.35 -31.14
N LYS A 124 3.52 -39.17 -32.36
CA LYS A 124 2.56 -38.08 -32.66
C LYS A 124 1.26 -38.26 -31.89
N GLY A 125 0.78 -39.49 -31.73
CA GLY A 125 -0.39 -39.82 -30.91
C GLY A 125 -0.18 -39.48 -29.43
N ASP A 126 0.97 -39.82 -28.88
CA ASP A 126 1.35 -39.49 -27.49
C ASP A 126 1.53 -37.99 -27.28
N ALA A 127 2.19 -37.29 -28.21
CA ALA A 127 2.32 -35.85 -28.18
C ALA A 127 0.94 -35.17 -28.18
N ASN A 128 0.01 -35.64 -29.03
CA ASN A 128 -1.34 -35.10 -29.08
C ASN A 128 -2.13 -35.40 -27.79
N ARG A 129 -2.00 -36.61 -27.22
CA ARG A 129 -2.59 -36.96 -25.92
C ARG A 129 -2.05 -36.07 -24.80
N ALA A 130 -0.75 -35.78 -24.78
CA ALA A 130 -0.14 -34.89 -23.81
C ALA A 130 -0.66 -33.45 -23.95
N LEU A 131 -0.78 -32.95 -25.18
CA LEU A 131 -1.37 -31.63 -25.45
C LEU A 131 -2.82 -31.54 -24.98
N TRP A 132 -3.64 -32.56 -25.25
CA TRP A 132 -5.02 -32.63 -24.75
C TRP A 132 -5.10 -32.59 -23.22
N LYS A 133 -4.27 -33.37 -22.53
CA LYS A 133 -4.19 -33.34 -21.06
C LYS A 133 -3.76 -31.97 -20.53
N ASN A 134 -2.81 -31.32 -21.20
CA ASN A 134 -2.36 -29.97 -20.83
C ASN A 134 -3.47 -28.93 -21.03
N LEU A 135 -4.20 -28.99 -22.14
CA LEU A 135 -5.35 -28.12 -22.40
C LEU A 135 -6.46 -28.33 -21.36
N GLU A 136 -6.78 -29.58 -21.02
CA GLU A 136 -7.78 -29.89 -19.99
C GLU A 136 -7.35 -29.38 -18.61
N ALA A 137 -6.07 -29.55 -18.25
CA ALA A 137 -5.52 -29.02 -17.00
C ALA A 137 -5.54 -27.50 -16.94
N LEU A 138 -5.24 -26.82 -18.07
CA LEU A 138 -5.38 -25.37 -18.18
C LEU A 138 -6.84 -24.91 -18.09
N ASN A 139 -7.76 -25.64 -18.72
CA ASN A 139 -9.18 -25.33 -18.66
C ASN A 139 -9.74 -25.46 -17.23
N LYS A 140 -9.38 -26.53 -16.52
CA LYS A 140 -9.72 -26.69 -15.08
C LYS A 140 -9.16 -25.55 -14.23
N LYS A 141 -7.91 -25.14 -14.47
CA LYS A 141 -7.32 -23.98 -13.77
C LYS A 141 -8.08 -22.69 -14.06
N LEU A 142 -8.56 -22.51 -15.29
CA LEU A 142 -9.34 -21.34 -15.70
C LEU A 142 -10.71 -21.35 -15.01
N GLU A 143 -11.42 -22.47 -15.02
CA GLU A 143 -12.70 -22.65 -14.30
C GLU A 143 -12.55 -22.38 -12.79
N ASP A 144 -11.49 -22.89 -12.15
CA ASP A 144 -11.22 -22.59 -10.74
C ASP A 144 -10.90 -21.10 -10.50
N ARG A 145 -10.29 -20.41 -11.47
CA ARG A 145 -10.02 -18.96 -11.40
C ARG A 145 -11.33 -18.19 -11.54
N ASP A 146 -12.20 -18.58 -12.47
CA ASP A 146 -13.52 -17.97 -12.67
C ASP A 146 -14.45 -18.19 -11.48
N GLY A 147 -14.42 -19.38 -10.87
CA GLY A 147 -15.15 -19.65 -9.62
C GLY A 147 -14.68 -18.78 -8.47
N ARG A 148 -13.35 -18.62 -8.29
CA ARG A 148 -12.79 -17.70 -7.30
C ARG A 148 -13.16 -16.24 -7.58
N LEU A 149 -13.08 -15.81 -8.83
CA LEU A 149 -13.44 -14.45 -9.25
C LEU A 149 -14.93 -14.20 -8.98
N SER A 150 -15.80 -15.16 -9.28
CA SER A 150 -17.24 -15.07 -8.99
C SER A 150 -17.52 -14.98 -7.49
N SER A 151 -16.83 -15.78 -6.67
CA SER A 151 -16.94 -15.70 -5.21
C SER A 151 -16.48 -14.35 -4.66
N ALA A 152 -15.37 -13.80 -5.19
CA ALA A 152 -14.86 -12.49 -4.81
C ALA A 152 -15.81 -11.36 -5.27
N ASN A 153 -16.43 -11.48 -6.45
CA ASN A 153 -17.44 -10.52 -6.90
C ASN A 153 -18.67 -10.56 -6.02
N GLN A 154 -19.09 -11.74 -5.54
CA GLN A 154 -20.20 -11.86 -4.61
C GLN A 154 -19.88 -11.17 -3.27
N THR A 155 -18.69 -11.38 -2.71
CA THR A 155 -18.29 -10.69 -1.47
C THR A 155 -18.14 -9.18 -1.66
N VAL A 156 -17.65 -8.72 -2.82
CA VAL A 156 -17.63 -7.30 -3.16
C VAL A 156 -19.06 -6.74 -3.27
N SER A 157 -20.02 -7.50 -3.81
CA SER A 157 -21.42 -7.07 -3.85
C SER A 157 -22.01 -6.93 -2.45
N THR A 158 -21.82 -7.92 -1.57
CA THR A 158 -22.32 -7.86 -0.20
C THR A 158 -21.69 -6.70 0.57
N LEU A 159 -20.38 -6.48 0.43
CA LEU A 159 -19.70 -5.32 1.03
C LEU A 159 -20.23 -3.99 0.47
N LYS A 160 -20.58 -3.91 -0.82
CA LYS A 160 -21.21 -2.72 -1.40
C LYS A 160 -22.62 -2.48 -0.86
N ASP A 161 -23.39 -3.54 -0.61
CA ASP A 161 -24.70 -3.47 0.05
C ASP A 161 -24.56 -2.97 1.49
N GLU A 162 -23.63 -3.54 2.27
CA GLU A 162 -23.33 -3.09 3.64
C GLU A 162 -22.88 -1.63 3.69
N VAL A 163 -22.02 -1.19 2.75
CA VAL A 163 -21.61 0.21 2.65
C VAL A 163 -22.80 1.13 2.34
N ARG A 164 -23.74 0.69 1.48
CA ARG A 164 -24.97 1.46 1.21
C ARG A 164 -25.87 1.56 2.44
N GLU A 165 -26.05 0.46 3.17
CA GLU A 165 -26.81 0.47 4.42
C GLU A 165 -26.19 1.35 5.49
N LEU A 166 -24.86 1.28 5.67
CA LEU A 166 -24.14 2.12 6.62
C LEU A 166 -24.24 3.60 6.24
N LYS A 167 -24.11 3.94 4.95
CA LYS A 167 -24.34 5.31 4.47
C LYS A 167 -25.75 5.80 4.77
N GLN A 168 -26.77 4.96 4.56
CA GLN A 168 -28.15 5.32 4.87
C GLN A 168 -28.36 5.49 6.39
N LYS A 169 -27.76 4.63 7.22
CA LYS A 169 -27.80 4.76 8.69
C LYS A 169 -27.15 6.06 9.16
N ILE A 170 -25.98 6.41 8.61
CA ILE A 170 -25.31 7.69 8.91
C ILE A 170 -26.19 8.86 8.50
N GLN A 171 -26.73 8.87 7.28
CA GLN A 171 -27.60 9.96 6.83
C GLN A 171 -28.86 10.11 7.71
N ASN A 172 -29.47 9.00 8.12
CA ASN A 172 -30.61 9.03 9.04
C ASN A 172 -30.19 9.60 10.41
N GLN A 173 -29.03 9.21 10.93
CA GLN A 173 -28.47 9.76 12.17
C GLN A 173 -28.20 11.26 12.04
N ASP A 174 -27.60 11.72 10.95
CA ASP A 174 -27.36 13.14 10.68
C ASP A 174 -28.67 13.93 10.65
N CYS A 175 -29.72 13.41 10.00
CA CYS A 175 -31.05 14.02 10.04
C CYS A 175 -31.61 14.13 11.46
N THR A 176 -31.46 13.08 12.28
CA THR A 176 -31.90 13.13 13.69
C THR A 176 -31.10 14.13 14.52
N ILE A 177 -29.79 14.22 14.30
CA ILE A 177 -28.94 15.21 14.97
C ILE A 177 -29.35 16.62 14.56
N CYS A 178 -29.58 16.88 13.26
CA CYS A 178 -30.06 18.18 12.79
C CYS A 178 -31.39 18.57 13.44
N ALA A 179 -32.36 17.64 13.51
CA ALA A 179 -33.64 17.89 14.15
C ALA A 179 -33.48 18.23 15.65
N GLN A 180 -32.68 17.45 16.39
CA GLN A 180 -32.37 17.72 17.79
C GLN A 180 -31.61 19.03 17.99
N THR A 181 -30.74 19.40 17.05
CA THR A 181 -29.98 20.65 17.11
C THR A 181 -30.91 21.86 16.96
N LEU A 182 -31.90 21.77 16.05
CA LEU A 182 -32.93 22.80 15.89
C LEU A 182 -33.84 22.89 17.13
N GLU A 183 -34.29 21.76 17.67
CA GLU A 183 -35.09 21.74 18.92
C GLU A 183 -34.33 22.37 20.09
N ASN A 184 -33.04 22.06 20.24
CA ASN A 184 -32.19 22.70 21.25
C ASN A 184 -32.05 24.21 21.05
N GLN A 185 -31.96 24.68 19.80
CA GLN A 185 -31.92 26.12 19.49
C GLN A 185 -33.25 26.79 19.86
N GLU A 186 -34.39 26.19 19.50
CA GLU A 186 -35.71 26.71 19.86
C GLU A 186 -35.90 26.78 21.39
N LEU A 187 -35.51 25.74 22.13
CA LEU A 187 -35.57 25.73 23.58
C LEU A 187 -34.64 26.78 24.21
N GLN A 188 -33.46 26.98 23.62
CA GLN A 188 -32.52 28.01 24.07
C GLN A 188 -33.10 29.42 23.85
N GLU A 189 -33.71 29.69 22.69
CA GLU A 189 -34.39 30.95 22.41
C GLU A 189 -35.57 31.19 23.37
N GLN A 190 -36.35 30.15 23.68
CA GLN A 190 -37.42 30.23 24.68
C GLN A 190 -36.87 30.56 26.07
N LEU A 191 -35.76 29.94 26.49
CA LEU A 191 -35.10 30.23 27.76
C LEU A 191 -34.63 31.69 27.81
N ASP A 192 -34.01 32.17 26.74
CA ASP A 192 -33.50 33.54 26.66
C ASP A 192 -34.64 34.58 26.67
N LEU A 193 -35.77 34.27 26.03
CA LEU A 193 -36.98 35.09 26.13
C LEU A 193 -37.53 35.15 27.57
N GLN A 194 -37.55 34.02 28.29
CA GLN A 194 -37.98 34.01 29.70
C GLN A 194 -37.01 34.78 30.60
N ARG A 195 -35.71 34.68 30.35
CA ARG A 195 -34.69 35.45 31.07
C ARG A 195 -34.86 36.95 30.85
N ARG A 196 -35.13 37.39 29.62
CA ARG A 196 -35.44 38.81 29.32
C ARG A 196 -36.69 39.28 30.04
N LYS A 197 -37.80 38.52 29.98
CA LYS A 197 -39.03 38.85 30.71
C LYS A 197 -38.80 38.98 32.22
N TYR A 198 -38.01 38.08 32.81
CA TYR A 198 -37.66 38.15 34.23
C TYR A 198 -36.84 39.41 34.54
N GLN A 199 -35.88 39.76 33.68
CA GLN A 199 -35.11 41.00 33.83
C GLN A 199 -36.00 42.24 33.75
N ASP A 200 -36.93 42.30 32.79
CA ASP A 200 -37.87 43.41 32.63
C ASP A 200 -38.76 43.58 33.87
N VAL A 201 -39.31 42.47 34.40
CA VAL A 201 -40.12 42.48 35.64
C VAL A 201 -39.26 42.92 36.84
N SER A 202 -38.02 42.45 36.93
CA SER A 202 -37.09 42.87 37.99
C SER A 202 -36.79 44.38 37.92
N GLN A 203 -36.62 44.94 36.72
CA GLN A 203 -36.41 46.38 36.53
C GLN A 203 -37.66 47.18 36.90
N LEU A 204 -38.86 46.71 36.51
CA LEU A 204 -40.13 47.32 36.90
C LEU A 204 -40.36 47.29 38.42
N TYR A 205 -39.97 46.20 39.09
CA TYR A 205 -40.06 46.12 40.54
C TYR A 205 -39.13 47.13 41.22
N GLN A 206 -37.89 47.27 40.72
CA GLN A 206 -36.93 48.27 41.24
C GLN A 206 -37.43 49.70 41.03
N SER A 207 -37.98 50.02 39.87
CA SER A 207 -38.52 51.35 39.60
C SER A 207 -39.77 51.64 40.46
N LEU A 208 -40.67 50.67 40.61
CA LEU A 208 -41.83 50.79 41.49
C LEU A 208 -41.38 51.02 42.95
N GLN A 209 -40.41 50.25 43.44
CA GLN A 209 -39.86 50.41 44.78
C GLN A 209 -39.24 51.80 44.98
N ALA A 210 -38.50 52.32 43.99
CA ALA A 210 -37.94 53.66 44.03
C ALA A 210 -39.04 54.74 44.07
N THR A 211 -40.10 54.60 43.27
CA THR A 211 -41.26 55.52 43.33
C THR A 211 -42.03 55.41 44.64
N GLN A 212 -42.10 54.22 45.23
CA GLN A 212 -42.73 54.01 46.53
C GLN A 212 -41.93 54.68 47.65
N SER A 213 -40.60 54.60 47.62
CA SER A 213 -39.75 55.30 48.60
C SER A 213 -39.91 56.81 48.48
N THR A 214 -39.90 57.38 47.27
CA THR A 214 -40.09 58.83 47.09
C THR A 214 -41.49 59.27 47.51
N CYS A 215 -42.54 58.49 47.20
CA CYS A 215 -43.89 58.75 47.72
C CYS A 215 -43.93 58.71 49.25
N SER A 216 -43.23 57.77 49.89
CA SER A 216 -43.16 57.71 51.36
C SER A 216 -42.49 58.95 51.96
N ASP A 217 -41.42 59.45 51.33
CA ASP A 217 -40.74 60.68 51.72
C ASP A 217 -41.66 61.90 51.57
N HIS A 218 -42.41 61.98 50.47
CA HIS A 218 -43.41 63.03 50.26
C HIS A 218 -44.52 62.98 51.31
N VAL A 219 -45.02 61.79 51.68
CA VAL A 219 -46.01 61.63 52.75
C VAL A 219 -45.46 62.09 54.10
N ILE A 220 -44.21 61.74 54.43
CA ILE A 220 -43.55 62.22 55.66
C ILE A 220 -43.46 63.75 55.63
N LYS A 221 -43.11 64.33 54.47
CA LYS A 221 -43.00 65.78 54.34
C LYS A 221 -44.34 66.48 54.49
N ILE A 222 -45.40 65.95 53.91
CA ILE A 222 -46.77 66.47 54.08
C ILE A 222 -47.15 66.46 55.56
N LYS A 223 -46.97 65.32 56.25
CA LYS A 223 -47.25 65.22 57.69
C LYS A 223 -46.44 66.21 58.52
N GLU A 224 -45.20 66.48 58.15
CA GLU A 224 -44.38 67.50 58.81
C GLU A 224 -44.93 68.92 58.59
N LEU A 225 -45.34 69.25 57.37
CA LEU A 225 -45.95 70.54 57.03
C LEU A 225 -47.31 70.73 57.73
N GLU A 226 -48.14 69.69 57.76
CA GLU A 226 -49.42 69.69 58.50
C GLU A 226 -49.22 69.96 59.99
N ARG A 227 -48.21 69.33 60.63
CA ARG A 227 -47.87 69.63 62.03
C ARG A 227 -47.43 71.08 62.22
N ARG A 228 -46.61 71.62 61.32
CA ARG A 228 -46.18 73.03 61.38
C ARG A 228 -47.37 73.98 61.24
N LEU A 229 -48.30 73.68 60.33
CA LEU A 229 -49.51 74.46 60.15
C LEU A 229 -50.37 74.47 61.42
N ALA A 230 -50.62 73.29 62.01
CA ALA A 230 -51.41 73.17 63.24
C ALA A 230 -50.79 73.95 64.42
N LEU A 231 -49.46 73.94 64.56
CA LEU A 231 -48.75 74.75 65.55
C LEU A 231 -48.94 76.25 65.29
N GLN A 232 -48.84 76.70 64.03
CA GLN A 232 -49.10 78.10 63.68
C GLN A 232 -50.55 78.51 63.96
N GLU A 233 -51.52 77.64 63.68
CA GLU A 233 -52.93 77.87 64.00
C GLU A 233 -53.16 77.99 65.51
N GLN A 234 -52.49 77.16 66.30
CA GLN A 234 -52.51 77.24 67.77
C GLN A 234 -51.90 78.56 68.27
N ASP A 235 -50.74 78.97 67.73
CA ASP A 235 -50.10 80.25 68.08
C ASP A 235 -51.01 81.45 67.76
N VAL A 236 -51.72 81.42 66.62
CA VAL A 236 -52.70 82.44 66.25
C VAL A 236 -53.89 82.46 67.23
N ALA A 237 -54.37 81.29 67.67
CA ALA A 237 -55.44 81.19 68.67
C ALA A 237 -55.00 81.78 70.02
N ILE A 238 -53.80 81.44 70.50
CA ILE A 238 -53.23 82.00 71.74
C ILE A 238 -53.12 83.53 71.62
N MET A 239 -52.59 84.05 70.51
CA MET A 239 -52.52 85.49 70.28
C MET A 239 -53.89 86.18 70.30
N LYS A 240 -54.94 85.56 69.75
CA LYS A 240 -56.32 86.10 69.83
C LYS A 240 -56.84 86.12 71.27
N THR A 241 -56.57 85.06 72.03
CA THR A 241 -57.00 84.94 73.43
C THR A 241 -56.32 86.00 74.29
N VAL A 242 -54.99 86.12 74.20
CA VAL A 242 -54.20 87.14 74.92
C VAL A 242 -54.64 88.56 74.53
N LYS A 243 -54.94 88.82 73.26
CA LYS A 243 -55.50 90.11 72.82
C LYS A 243 -56.86 90.41 73.46
N SER A 244 -57.74 89.41 73.56
CA SER A 244 -59.06 89.56 74.18
C SER A 244 -58.99 89.77 75.70
N GLU A 245 -58.06 89.09 76.38
CA GLU A 245 -57.81 89.28 77.81
C GLU A 245 -57.25 90.68 78.10
N LEU A 246 -56.29 91.14 77.29
CA LEU A 246 -55.73 92.50 77.40
C LEU A 246 -56.81 93.58 77.21
N ALA A 247 -57.80 93.35 76.34
CA ALA A 247 -58.91 94.28 76.13
C ALA A 247 -59.90 94.37 77.32
N ARG A 248 -59.94 93.34 78.20
CA ARG A 248 -60.85 93.26 79.34
C ARG A 248 -60.31 93.94 80.62
N VAL A 249 -58.99 94.04 80.76
CA VAL A 249 -58.32 94.64 81.94
C VAL A 249 -58.86 96.03 82.32
N PRO A 250 -59.08 96.98 81.38
CA PRO A 250 -59.58 98.32 81.73
C PRO A 250 -61.02 98.35 82.28
N GLY A 251 -61.83 97.32 82.00
CA GLY A 251 -63.19 97.21 82.54
C GLY A 251 -63.19 96.75 84.00
N MET A 252 -62.36 95.77 84.32
CA MET A 252 -62.20 95.24 85.68
C MET A 252 -61.68 96.31 86.67
N GLU A 253 -60.82 97.21 86.20
CA GLU A 253 -60.32 98.34 87.01
C GLU A 253 -61.42 99.34 87.39
N LYS A 254 -62.44 99.52 86.54
CA LYS A 254 -63.56 100.45 86.80
C LYS A 254 -64.56 99.87 87.79
N GLU A 255 -64.87 98.58 87.70
CA GLU A 255 -65.83 97.92 88.60
C GLU A 255 -65.35 97.88 90.06
N LEU A 256 -64.04 97.69 90.28
CA LEU A 256 -63.44 97.75 91.62
C LEU A 256 -63.58 99.12 92.29
N LYS A 257 -63.69 100.19 91.50
CA LYS A 257 -63.89 101.54 92.01
C LYS A 257 -65.35 101.74 92.46
N ASN A 258 -66.31 101.30 91.67
CA ASN A 258 -67.75 101.45 91.94
C ASN A 258 -68.19 100.64 93.19
N LEU A 259 -67.72 99.40 93.36
CA LEU A 259 -68.10 98.55 94.49
C LEU A 259 -67.64 99.08 95.86
N ARG A 260 -66.66 99.98 95.89
CA ARG A 260 -66.21 100.65 97.11
C ARG A 260 -67.14 101.80 97.51
N GLU A 261 -67.80 102.43 96.55
CA GLU A 261 -68.71 103.55 96.78
C GLU A 261 -70.08 103.03 97.29
N ASP A 262 -70.62 101.95 96.70
CA ASP A 262 -71.92 101.37 97.05
C ASP A 262 -72.00 100.81 98.48
N ASN A 263 -70.89 100.33 99.04
CA ASN A 263 -70.84 99.79 100.41
C ASN A 263 -71.08 100.85 101.51
N SER A 264 -70.92 102.14 101.19
CA SER A 264 -71.16 103.23 102.12
C SER A 264 -72.65 103.56 102.25
N PHE A 265 -73.37 103.55 101.13
CA PHE A 265 -74.78 103.92 101.02
C PHE A 265 -75.73 102.90 101.67
N LEU A 266 -75.39 101.60 101.60
CA LEU A 266 -76.26 100.52 102.09
C LEU A 266 -76.37 100.41 103.63
N ARG A 267 -75.53 101.13 104.40
CA ARG A 267 -75.62 101.13 105.87
C ARG A 267 -76.71 102.06 106.41
N GLU A 268 -76.97 103.19 105.74
CA GLU A 268 -77.95 104.20 106.19
C GLU A 268 -79.40 103.81 105.87
N SER A 269 -79.62 102.99 104.83
CA SER A 269 -80.97 102.62 104.38
C SER A 269 -81.59 101.44 105.14
N ARG A 270 -80.80 100.70 105.95
CA ARG A 270 -81.23 99.44 106.57
C ARG A 270 -82.20 99.61 107.75
N GLU A 271 -82.20 100.76 108.42
CA GLU A 271 -83.03 101.02 109.62
C GLU A 271 -84.49 101.38 109.27
N ASN A 272 -84.73 102.08 108.16
CA ASN A 272 -86.08 102.47 107.73
C ASN A 272 -86.89 101.33 107.06
N CYS A 273 -86.26 100.23 106.65
CA CYS A 273 -86.90 99.15 105.90
C CYS A 273 -87.52 98.02 106.76
N SER A 274 -87.47 98.10 108.09
CA SER A 274 -87.99 97.02 108.96
C SER A 274 -89.48 97.14 109.24
N LEU A 275 -90.03 98.36 109.29
CA LEU A 275 -91.45 98.61 109.58
C LEU A 275 -92.39 98.35 108.38
N LEU A 276 -91.88 98.46 107.15
CA LEU A 276 -92.66 98.22 105.93
C LEU A 276 -92.71 96.73 105.50
N LYS A 277 -91.93 95.85 106.14
CA LYS A 277 -91.87 94.42 105.78
C LYS A 277 -93.07 93.62 106.28
N GLU A 278 -93.65 94.01 107.43
CA GLU A 278 -94.75 93.25 108.04
C GLU A 278 -96.08 93.41 107.27
N GLU A 279 -96.31 94.57 106.63
CA GLU A 279 -97.52 94.80 105.82
C GLU A 279 -97.47 94.10 104.44
N VAL A 280 -96.27 93.90 103.87
CA VAL A 280 -96.08 93.29 102.54
C VAL A 280 -96.25 91.76 102.54
N GLU A 281 -95.99 91.09 103.66
CA GLU A 281 -96.09 89.62 103.75
C GLU A 281 -97.53 89.09 103.72
N GLY A 282 -98.51 89.90 104.13
CA GLY A 282 -99.93 89.54 104.07
C GLY A 282 -100.50 89.47 102.66
N LEU A 283 -99.99 90.28 101.73
CA LEU A 283 -100.41 90.31 100.33
C LEU A 283 -99.67 89.28 99.45
N ARG A 284 -98.41 88.96 99.76
CA ARG A 284 -97.61 87.95 99.04
C ARG A 284 -98.22 86.55 99.07
N LYS A 285 -98.73 86.11 100.23
CA LYS A 285 -99.30 84.75 100.41
C LYS A 285 -100.55 84.47 99.59
N LYS A 286 -101.24 85.49 99.05
CA LYS A 286 -102.40 85.33 98.15
C LYS A 286 -101.98 85.23 96.68
N LEU A 287 -100.86 85.84 96.29
CA LEU A 287 -100.33 85.80 94.92
C LEU A 287 -99.67 84.44 94.58
N GLU A 288 -98.89 83.87 95.51
CA GLU A 288 -98.20 82.59 95.34
C GLU A 288 -99.13 81.43 94.96
N ARG A 289 -100.38 81.44 95.45
CA ARG A 289 -101.36 80.38 95.14
C ARG A 289 -101.84 80.42 93.69
N MET A 290 -101.90 81.61 93.09
CA MET A 290 -102.36 81.79 91.70
C MET A 290 -101.24 81.55 90.69
N GLU A 291 -99.99 81.80 91.06
CA GLU A 291 -98.81 81.55 90.21
C GLU A 291 -98.57 80.04 90.03
N LYS A 292 -98.70 79.27 91.11
CA LYS A 292 -98.49 77.81 91.08
C LYS A 292 -99.44 77.08 90.12
N MET A 293 -100.70 77.52 90.02
CA MET A 293 -101.68 76.92 89.10
C MET A 293 -101.33 77.18 87.61
N LYS A 294 -100.61 78.27 87.31
CA LYS A 294 -100.19 78.59 85.93
C LYS A 294 -98.94 77.81 85.51
N GLU A 295 -98.01 77.55 86.42
CA GLU A 295 -96.80 76.75 86.15
C GLU A 295 -97.15 75.33 85.72
N ASP A 296 -98.11 74.69 86.39
CA ASP A 296 -98.52 73.31 86.09
C ASP A 296 -99.10 73.15 84.66
N LEU A 297 -99.78 74.18 84.16
CA LEU A 297 -100.40 74.15 82.82
C LEU A 297 -99.34 74.28 81.71
N VAL A 298 -98.33 75.13 81.92
CA VAL A 298 -97.21 75.30 80.98
C VAL A 298 -96.34 74.03 80.93
N ASN A 299 -96.12 73.37 82.06
CA ASN A 299 -95.36 72.11 82.10
C ASN A 299 -96.01 71.02 81.25
N MET A 300 -97.34 70.89 81.29
CA MET A 300 -98.08 69.92 80.47
C MET A 300 -97.98 70.20 78.96
N GLU A 301 -97.97 71.47 78.55
CA GLU A 301 -97.82 71.85 77.13
C GLU A 301 -96.41 71.58 76.60
N LEU A 302 -95.37 71.82 77.41
CA LEU A 302 -93.99 71.51 77.07
C LEU A 302 -93.76 70.00 76.90
N GLU A 303 -94.35 69.18 77.77
CA GLU A 303 -94.26 67.72 77.64
C GLU A 303 -94.92 67.21 76.36
N LYS A 304 -96.08 67.76 75.98
CA LYS A 304 -96.76 67.43 74.72
C LYS A 304 -95.87 67.74 73.50
N ASN A 305 -95.29 68.93 73.44
CA ASN A 305 -94.42 69.33 72.33
C ASN A 305 -93.16 68.46 72.26
N ARG A 306 -92.55 68.15 73.41
CA ARG A 306 -91.37 67.28 73.49
C ARG A 306 -91.65 65.86 72.97
N MET A 307 -92.86 65.33 73.18
CA MET A 307 -93.24 64.01 72.65
C MET A 307 -93.51 64.06 71.14
N ALA A 308 -94.02 65.18 70.61
CA ALA A 308 -94.20 65.39 69.18
C ALA A 308 -92.86 65.49 68.43
N GLU A 309 -91.89 66.23 68.96
CA GLU A 309 -90.53 66.32 68.38
C GLU A 309 -89.82 64.96 68.33
N LYS A 310 -89.95 64.15 69.39
CA LYS A 310 -89.43 62.77 69.41
C LYS A 310 -90.04 61.92 68.30
N LEU A 311 -91.35 62.04 68.07
CA LEU A 311 -92.04 61.30 67.03
C LEU A 311 -91.57 61.72 65.63
N GLN A 312 -91.44 63.03 65.40
CA GLN A 312 -90.92 63.59 64.15
C GLN A 312 -89.47 63.19 63.87
N ALA A 313 -88.63 63.10 64.92
CA ALA A 313 -87.25 62.61 64.78
C ALA A 313 -87.19 61.16 64.29
N TRP A 314 -88.09 60.28 64.75
CA TRP A 314 -88.19 58.91 64.25
C TRP A 314 -88.68 58.84 62.80
N GLU A 315 -89.65 59.68 62.42
CA GLU A 315 -90.13 59.76 61.03
C GLU A 315 -89.03 60.24 60.08
N ASN A 316 -88.21 61.22 60.50
CA ASN A 316 -87.06 61.70 59.73
C ASN A 316 -85.95 60.64 59.62
N LEU A 317 -85.78 59.79 60.65
CA LEU A 317 -84.85 58.66 60.62
C LEU A 317 -85.25 57.63 59.55
N GLY A 318 -86.55 57.35 59.44
CA GLY A 318 -87.09 56.48 58.37
C GLY A 318 -86.86 57.05 56.97
N GLN A 319 -87.02 58.36 56.78
CA GLN A 319 -86.80 59.01 55.49
C GLN A 319 -85.32 59.03 55.06
N SER A 320 -84.39 59.19 56.00
CA SER A 320 -82.95 59.30 55.72
C SER A 320 -82.24 57.96 55.52
N THR A 321 -82.73 56.88 56.11
CA THR A 321 -82.08 55.55 56.06
C THR A 321 -82.60 54.64 54.95
N GLY A 322 -83.71 55.00 54.30
CA GLY A 322 -84.35 54.17 53.26
C GLY A 322 -85.02 52.90 53.82
N LEU A 323 -85.10 52.78 55.15
CA LEU A 323 -85.77 51.70 55.86
C LEU A 323 -87.14 52.19 56.36
N ASN A 324 -88.16 51.32 56.36
CA ASN A 324 -89.50 51.67 56.83
C ASN A 324 -89.60 51.72 58.36
N ILE A 325 -88.83 52.60 59.02
CA ILE A 325 -88.81 52.75 60.49
C ILE A 325 -89.63 53.98 60.88
N ARG A 326 -90.83 53.77 61.44
CA ARG A 326 -91.71 54.86 61.93
C ARG A 326 -91.89 54.81 63.44
N LYS A 327 -91.61 53.66 64.07
CA LYS A 327 -91.59 53.46 65.52
C LYS A 327 -90.36 52.62 65.93
N PRO A 328 -89.94 52.67 67.21
CA PRO A 328 -88.84 51.83 67.71
C PRO A 328 -89.04 50.32 67.48
N GLU A 329 -90.29 49.86 67.41
CA GLU A 329 -90.66 48.48 67.10
C GLU A 329 -90.35 48.05 65.66
N ASP A 330 -90.24 48.99 64.72
CA ASP A 330 -89.88 48.69 63.32
C ASP A 330 -88.38 48.41 63.20
N LEU A 331 -87.55 49.12 63.97
CA LEU A 331 -86.11 48.87 64.03
C LEU A 331 -85.82 47.48 64.61
N SER A 332 -86.54 47.07 65.66
CA SER A 332 -86.35 45.73 66.24
C SER A 332 -86.74 44.63 65.24
N ARG A 333 -87.78 44.83 64.42
CA ARG A 333 -88.15 43.90 63.33
C ARG A 333 -87.07 43.77 62.26
N GLU A 334 -86.50 44.89 61.80
CA GLU A 334 -85.40 44.87 60.81
C GLU A 334 -84.13 44.21 61.36
N VAL A 335 -83.79 44.49 62.62
CA VAL A 335 -82.67 43.82 63.31
C VAL A 335 -82.89 42.31 63.36
N ILE A 336 -84.09 41.85 63.68
CA ILE A 336 -84.43 40.42 63.68
C ILE A 336 -84.30 39.80 62.28
N GLN A 337 -84.75 40.49 61.22
CA GLN A 337 -84.60 40.00 59.84
C GLN A 337 -83.13 39.90 59.42
N ILE A 338 -82.31 40.89 59.77
CA ILE A 338 -80.86 40.87 59.50
C ILE A 338 -80.21 39.70 60.25
N GLN A 339 -80.52 39.52 61.53
CA GLN A 339 -80.01 38.40 62.32
C GLN A 339 -80.42 37.05 61.72
N GLN A 340 -81.66 36.88 61.26
CA GLN A 340 -82.10 35.66 60.57
C GLN A 340 -81.32 35.39 59.28
N ARG A 341 -81.06 36.42 58.47
CA ARG A 341 -80.22 36.30 57.25
C ARG A 341 -78.78 35.92 57.61
N GLU A 342 -78.21 36.51 58.66
CA GLU A 342 -76.88 36.16 59.15
C GLU A 342 -76.79 34.71 59.62
N PHE A 343 -77.80 34.21 60.33
CA PHE A 343 -77.86 32.80 60.74
C PHE A 343 -77.87 31.87 59.54
N ALA A 344 -78.70 32.15 58.53
CA ALA A 344 -78.76 31.35 57.30
C ALA A 344 -77.41 31.36 56.54
N LEU A 345 -76.75 32.51 56.42
CA LEU A 345 -75.43 32.61 55.80
C LEU A 345 -74.34 31.88 56.60
N LYS A 346 -74.41 31.90 57.94
CA LYS A 346 -73.50 31.13 58.79
C LYS A 346 -73.69 29.63 58.59
N GLU A 347 -74.93 29.15 58.58
CA GLU A 347 -75.25 27.74 58.33
C GLU A 347 -74.74 27.27 56.96
N GLN A 348 -74.97 28.07 55.91
CA GLN A 348 -74.42 27.81 54.58
C GLN A 348 -72.88 27.75 54.59
N ASN A 349 -72.21 28.69 55.27
CA ASN A 349 -70.76 28.64 55.42
C ASN A 349 -70.26 27.39 56.16
N TYR A 350 -70.95 26.95 57.21
CA TYR A 350 -70.61 25.71 57.91
C TYR A 350 -70.74 24.49 56.99
N THR A 351 -71.82 24.41 56.21
CA THR A 351 -72.01 23.30 55.25
C THR A 351 -70.94 23.32 54.16
N LEU A 352 -70.61 24.48 53.58
CA LEU A 352 -69.54 24.61 52.59
C LEU A 352 -68.18 24.24 53.16
N ASN A 353 -67.82 24.74 54.35
CA ASN A 353 -66.56 24.38 55.00
C ASN A 353 -66.46 22.88 55.30
N SER A 354 -67.56 22.24 55.69
CA SER A 354 -67.58 20.79 55.91
C SER A 354 -67.32 20.00 54.61
N ARG A 355 -67.88 20.46 53.48
CA ARG A 355 -67.66 19.87 52.15
C ARG A 355 -66.23 20.06 51.68
N VAL A 356 -65.66 21.27 51.84
CA VAL A 356 -64.26 21.56 51.52
C VAL A 356 -63.33 20.62 52.29
N ARG A 357 -63.51 20.51 53.62
CA ARG A 357 -62.70 19.59 54.44
C ARG A 357 -62.87 18.12 54.05
N SER A 358 -64.06 17.70 53.64
CA SER A 358 -64.27 16.33 53.15
C SER A 358 -63.58 16.10 51.81
N ALA A 359 -63.61 17.07 50.90
CA ALA A 359 -62.93 17.02 49.62
C ALA A 359 -61.40 17.00 49.79
N GLU A 360 -60.86 17.83 50.69
CA GLU A 360 -59.44 17.85 51.04
C GLU A 360 -58.96 16.49 51.58
N ARG A 361 -59.75 15.83 52.44
CA ARG A 361 -59.42 14.47 52.90
C ARG A 361 -59.38 13.48 51.74
N SER A 362 -60.42 13.46 50.90
CA SER A 362 -60.43 12.56 49.74
C SER A 362 -59.27 12.83 48.77
N HIS A 363 -58.88 14.09 48.60
CA HIS A 363 -57.72 14.45 47.79
C HIS A 363 -56.41 13.95 48.43
N SER A 364 -56.26 14.11 49.75
CA SER A 364 -55.11 13.57 50.49
C SER A 364 -55.02 12.05 50.37
N ASP A 365 -56.15 11.34 50.47
CA ASP A 365 -56.20 9.88 50.35
C ASP A 365 -55.79 9.43 48.94
N VAL A 366 -56.35 10.06 47.89
CA VAL A 366 -55.96 9.77 46.49
C VAL A 366 -54.49 10.11 46.22
N CYS A 367 -53.96 11.20 46.78
CA CYS A 367 -52.54 11.52 46.68
C CYS A 367 -51.66 10.45 47.34
N ALA A 368 -52.07 9.94 48.51
CA ALA A 368 -51.36 8.87 49.21
C ALA A 368 -51.38 7.56 48.38
N GLU A 369 -52.54 7.19 47.84
CA GLU A 369 -52.68 6.03 46.96
C GLU A 369 -51.81 6.16 45.69
N LEU A 370 -51.80 7.34 45.05
CA LEU A 370 -50.95 7.59 43.88
C LEU A 370 -49.46 7.46 44.22
N SER A 371 -49.03 7.93 45.39
CA SER A 371 -47.66 7.77 45.87
C SER A 371 -47.31 6.30 46.11
N GLU A 372 -48.22 5.54 46.72
CA GLU A 372 -48.05 4.11 46.95
C GLU A 372 -47.96 3.31 45.64
N GLN A 373 -48.83 3.60 44.67
CA GLN A 373 -48.79 2.97 43.35
C GLN A 373 -47.50 3.31 42.60
N ARG A 374 -47.03 4.56 42.66
CA ARG A 374 -45.73 4.94 42.12
C ARG A 374 -44.59 4.14 42.77
N GLY A 375 -44.63 3.95 44.09
CA GLY A 375 -43.70 3.08 44.82
C GLY A 375 -43.69 1.64 44.27
N LYS A 376 -44.87 1.01 44.17
CA LYS A 376 -45.01 -0.36 43.62
C LYS A 376 -44.49 -0.47 42.19
N THR A 377 -44.79 0.50 41.32
CA THR A 377 -44.29 0.48 39.94
C THR A 377 -42.76 0.60 39.86
N LEU A 378 -42.14 1.38 40.74
CA LEU A 378 -40.69 1.50 40.83
C LEU A 378 -40.04 0.20 41.32
N GLU A 379 -40.64 -0.46 42.32
CA GLU A 379 -40.18 -1.76 42.79
C GLU A 379 -40.26 -2.84 41.71
N GLU A 380 -41.37 -2.90 40.97
CA GLU A 380 -41.51 -3.82 39.83
C GLU A 380 -40.48 -3.51 38.73
N LYS A 381 -40.18 -2.23 38.47
CA LYS A 381 -39.11 -1.85 37.54
C LYS A 381 -37.75 -2.37 38.01
N LYS A 382 -37.40 -2.20 39.29
CA LYS A 382 -36.15 -2.73 39.86
C LYS A 382 -36.08 -4.26 39.77
N LYS A 383 -37.20 -4.97 40.02
CA LYS A 383 -37.26 -6.44 39.86
C LYS A 383 -37.01 -6.85 38.41
N ARG A 384 -37.60 -6.16 37.43
CA ARG A 384 -37.34 -6.39 36.00
C ARG A 384 -35.87 -6.16 35.64
N GLU A 385 -35.28 -5.07 36.11
CA GLU A 385 -33.85 -4.77 35.88
C GLU A 385 -32.95 -5.89 36.45
N LEU A 386 -33.24 -6.39 37.65
CA LEU A 386 -32.51 -7.53 38.23
C LEU A 386 -32.68 -8.81 37.39
N GLN A 387 -33.90 -9.11 36.93
CA GLN A 387 -34.16 -10.24 36.03
C GLN A 387 -33.40 -10.08 34.70
N ASP A 388 -33.37 -8.89 34.10
CA ASP A 388 -32.63 -8.62 32.86
C ASP A 388 -31.12 -8.82 33.04
N THR A 389 -30.56 -8.43 34.19
CA THR A 389 -29.13 -8.71 34.48
C THR A 389 -28.88 -10.21 34.64
N LEU A 390 -29.82 -10.97 35.22
CA LEU A 390 -29.73 -12.43 35.31
C LEU A 390 -29.81 -13.07 33.93
N VAL A 391 -30.76 -12.66 33.08
CA VAL A 391 -30.90 -13.14 31.70
C VAL A 391 -29.61 -12.89 30.91
N ARG A 392 -29.05 -11.67 30.99
CA ARG A 392 -27.77 -11.35 30.33
C ARG A 392 -26.62 -12.24 30.82
N ARG A 393 -26.56 -12.57 32.12
CA ARG A 393 -25.57 -13.52 32.67
C ARG A 393 -25.77 -14.93 32.15
N LEU A 394 -27.02 -15.42 32.12
CA LEU A 394 -27.35 -16.74 31.60
C LEU A 394 -27.07 -16.85 30.10
N GLN A 395 -27.38 -15.84 29.31
CA GLN A 395 -27.04 -15.78 27.88
C GLN A 395 -25.52 -15.85 27.65
N LYS A 396 -24.72 -15.12 28.44
CA LYS A 396 -23.24 -15.23 28.39
C LYS A 396 -22.77 -16.65 28.73
N ARG A 397 -23.34 -17.27 29.77
CA ARG A 397 -23.02 -18.65 30.14
C ARG A 397 -23.38 -19.64 29.03
N LEU A 398 -24.56 -19.51 28.42
CA LEU A 398 -24.97 -20.32 27.28
C LEU A 398 -24.04 -20.14 26.08
N MET A 399 -23.60 -18.90 25.80
CA MET A 399 -22.63 -18.63 24.74
C MET A 399 -21.30 -19.33 25.01
N LEU A 400 -20.79 -19.27 26.24
CA LEU A 400 -19.55 -19.96 26.62
C LEU A 400 -19.70 -21.49 26.53
N LEU A 401 -20.80 -22.04 27.05
CA LEU A 401 -21.11 -23.46 26.92
C LEU A 401 -21.25 -23.91 25.46
N ASN A 402 -21.84 -23.08 24.59
CA ASN A 402 -21.90 -23.36 23.16
C ASN A 402 -20.50 -23.35 22.55
N LYS A 403 -19.65 -22.40 22.90
CA LYS A 403 -18.24 -22.37 22.44
C LYS A 403 -17.45 -23.58 22.93
N GLU A 404 -17.63 -23.98 24.19
CA GLU A 404 -17.01 -25.20 24.75
C GLU A 404 -17.51 -26.45 24.03
N ARG A 405 -18.83 -26.56 23.82
CA ARG A 405 -19.44 -27.65 23.04
C ARG A 405 -18.92 -27.68 21.62
N ASP A 406 -18.84 -26.54 20.95
CA ASP A 406 -18.37 -26.45 19.56
C ASP A 406 -16.86 -26.73 19.49
N GLY A 407 -16.08 -26.32 20.50
CA GLY A 407 -14.68 -26.70 20.65
C GLY A 407 -14.52 -28.21 20.86
N MET A 408 -15.31 -28.82 21.75
CA MET A 408 -15.34 -30.28 21.92
C MET A 408 -15.79 -31.00 20.65
N ARG A 409 -16.79 -30.48 19.92
CA ARG A 409 -17.21 -31.02 18.63
C ARG A 409 -16.09 -30.92 17.60
N ALA A 410 -15.39 -29.79 17.50
CA ALA A 410 -14.25 -29.63 16.60
C ALA A 410 -13.09 -30.58 16.95
N ILE A 411 -12.85 -30.83 18.24
CA ILE A 411 -11.86 -31.82 18.70
C ILE A 411 -12.31 -33.23 18.27
N LEU A 412 -13.58 -33.60 18.49
CA LEU A 412 -14.11 -34.89 18.06
C LEU A 412 -14.08 -35.03 16.53
N GLU A 413 -14.48 -34.00 15.78
CA GLU A 413 -14.37 -33.95 14.32
C GLU A 413 -12.91 -34.10 13.87
N SER A 414 -11.94 -33.55 14.61
CA SER A 414 -10.51 -33.76 14.30
C SER A 414 -10.10 -35.22 14.49
N TYR A 415 -10.54 -35.88 15.57
CA TYR A 415 -10.29 -37.31 15.76
C TYR A 415 -11.06 -38.18 14.77
N ASP A 416 -12.30 -37.83 14.43
CA ASP A 416 -13.11 -38.53 13.43
C ASP A 416 -12.53 -38.33 12.01
N SER A 417 -11.88 -37.19 11.74
CA SER A 417 -11.11 -36.98 10.51
C SER A 417 -9.80 -37.77 10.46
N GLU A 418 -9.22 -38.08 11.63
CA GLU A 418 -8.04 -38.96 11.75
C GLU A 418 -8.41 -40.46 11.75
N LEU A 419 -9.59 -40.82 12.27
CA LEU A 419 -10.12 -42.20 12.34
C LEU A 419 -10.97 -42.58 11.11
N GLY A 420 -11.48 -41.59 10.39
CA GLY A 420 -12.26 -41.72 9.16
C GLY A 420 -11.38 -42.16 8.00
N SER A 421 -11.16 -43.46 7.90
CA SER A 421 -10.54 -44.19 6.77
C SER A 421 -11.34 -44.09 5.45
N THR A 422 -12.04 -42.98 5.22
CA THR A 422 -12.76 -42.68 3.97
C THR A 422 -12.51 -41.26 3.44
N GLU A 423 -12.01 -40.31 4.25
CA GLU A 423 -11.67 -38.94 3.79
C GLU A 423 -10.17 -38.69 3.60
N TYR A 424 -9.33 -39.71 3.79
CA TYR A 424 -7.88 -39.65 3.55
C TYR A 424 -7.50 -39.52 2.04
N SER A 425 -8.49 -39.49 1.13
CA SER A 425 -8.28 -39.77 -0.29
C SER A 425 -7.78 -38.61 -1.19
N PRO A 426 -8.00 -37.30 -0.94
CA PRO A 426 -7.55 -36.27 -1.88
C PRO A 426 -6.26 -35.54 -1.50
N GLN A 427 -6.03 -35.18 -0.22
CA GLN A 427 -4.78 -34.50 0.19
C GLN A 427 -3.60 -35.44 0.35
N LEU A 428 -3.82 -36.69 0.83
CA LEU A 428 -2.78 -37.69 0.79
C LEU A 428 -2.46 -38.07 -0.66
N SER A 429 -3.46 -38.25 -1.53
CA SER A 429 -3.19 -38.50 -2.95
C SER A 429 -2.45 -37.34 -3.63
N LYS A 430 -2.69 -36.08 -3.23
CA LYS A 430 -1.90 -34.94 -3.70
C LYS A 430 -0.47 -35.00 -3.19
N ARG A 431 -0.26 -35.26 -1.89
CA ARG A 431 1.09 -35.38 -1.32
C ARG A 431 1.85 -36.61 -1.83
N LEU A 432 1.13 -37.71 -2.09
CA LEU A 432 1.66 -38.93 -2.69
C LEU A 432 2.07 -38.66 -4.14
N LYS A 433 1.22 -38.00 -4.94
CA LYS A 433 1.57 -37.57 -6.31
C LYS A 433 2.73 -36.59 -6.33
N GLU A 434 2.77 -35.62 -5.42
CA GLU A 434 3.89 -34.68 -5.30
C GLU A 434 5.19 -35.41 -4.92
N ALA A 435 5.13 -36.38 -4.02
CA ALA A 435 6.27 -37.22 -3.65
C ALA A 435 6.70 -38.15 -4.79
N GLU A 436 5.76 -38.74 -5.52
CA GLU A 436 5.99 -39.54 -6.73
C GLU A 436 6.61 -38.70 -7.84
N ASP A 437 6.15 -37.47 -8.05
CA ASP A 437 6.71 -36.53 -9.04
C ASP A 437 8.14 -36.11 -8.67
N VAL A 438 8.43 -35.92 -7.39
CA VAL A 438 9.80 -35.65 -6.90
C VAL A 438 10.66 -36.89 -7.10
N LEU A 439 10.16 -38.08 -6.75
CA LEU A 439 10.88 -39.33 -6.90
C LEU A 439 11.18 -39.61 -8.38
N GLN A 440 10.21 -39.43 -9.27
CA GLN A 440 10.39 -39.58 -10.71
C GLN A 440 11.41 -38.59 -11.26
N ARG A 441 11.40 -37.34 -10.80
CA ARG A 441 12.43 -36.35 -11.17
C ARG A 441 13.81 -36.77 -10.69
N THR A 442 13.93 -37.25 -9.45
CA THR A 442 15.22 -37.74 -8.93
C THR A 442 15.69 -39.00 -9.63
N GLN A 443 14.78 -39.88 -10.05
CA GLN A 443 15.10 -41.09 -10.77
C GLN A 443 15.56 -40.79 -12.19
N ASN A 444 14.87 -39.87 -12.89
CA ASN A 444 15.31 -39.38 -14.19
C ASN A 444 16.69 -38.72 -14.09
N HIS A 445 16.91 -37.89 -13.07
CA HIS A 445 18.22 -37.27 -12.86
C HIS A 445 19.32 -38.28 -12.54
N ASN A 446 19.02 -39.32 -11.73
CA ASN A 446 19.98 -40.40 -11.50
C ASN A 446 20.30 -41.16 -12.79
N VAL A 447 19.31 -41.44 -13.64
CA VAL A 447 19.54 -42.06 -14.96
C VAL A 447 20.39 -41.17 -15.87
N GLU A 448 20.18 -39.86 -15.85
CA GLU A 448 21.01 -38.89 -16.58
C GLU A 448 22.46 -38.90 -16.05
N LEU A 449 22.65 -38.84 -14.74
CA LEU A 449 23.97 -38.91 -14.11
C LEU A 449 24.67 -40.24 -14.39
N GLU A 450 23.95 -41.37 -14.36
CA GLU A 450 24.47 -42.68 -14.75
C GLU A 450 24.86 -42.72 -16.23
N ALA A 451 24.10 -42.07 -17.11
CA ALA A 451 24.45 -41.96 -18.52
C ALA A 451 25.70 -41.10 -18.76
N GLU A 452 25.84 -39.98 -18.04
CA GLU A 452 27.04 -39.14 -18.06
C GLU A 452 28.26 -39.87 -17.50
N LEU A 453 28.11 -40.60 -16.39
CA LEU A 453 29.16 -41.43 -15.81
C LEU A 453 29.59 -42.54 -16.78
N ASN A 454 28.65 -43.19 -17.44
CA ASN A 454 28.96 -44.19 -18.46
C ASN A 454 29.65 -43.58 -19.69
N LYS A 455 29.27 -42.37 -20.09
CA LYS A 455 29.92 -41.65 -21.19
C LYS A 455 31.36 -41.29 -20.84
N THR A 456 31.59 -40.69 -19.68
CA THR A 456 32.94 -40.36 -19.19
C THR A 456 33.79 -41.60 -18.96
N HIS A 457 33.19 -42.71 -18.50
CA HIS A 457 33.89 -43.98 -18.37
C HIS A 457 34.31 -44.57 -19.73
N LYS A 458 33.44 -44.51 -20.75
CA LYS A 458 33.78 -44.91 -22.12
C LYS A 458 34.88 -44.02 -22.71
N GLU A 459 34.78 -42.70 -22.52
CA GLU A 459 35.79 -41.73 -22.95
C GLU A 459 37.14 -41.99 -22.26
N MET A 460 37.15 -42.22 -20.94
CA MET A 460 38.33 -42.64 -20.18
C MET A 460 38.89 -43.98 -20.70
N GLY A 461 38.03 -44.93 -21.05
CA GLY A 461 38.44 -46.19 -21.69
C GLY A 461 39.12 -45.97 -23.03
N THR A 462 38.58 -45.07 -23.88
CA THR A 462 39.20 -44.72 -25.17
C THR A 462 40.54 -44.00 -24.98
N LEU A 463 40.62 -43.06 -24.04
CA LEU A 463 41.86 -42.36 -23.70
C LEU A 463 42.90 -43.33 -23.14
N LYS A 464 42.50 -44.31 -22.33
CA LYS A 464 43.38 -45.36 -21.79
C LYS A 464 43.94 -46.26 -22.90
N LEU A 465 43.11 -46.64 -23.87
CA LEU A 465 43.57 -47.39 -25.05
C LEU A 465 44.53 -46.57 -25.92
N GLN A 466 44.25 -45.28 -26.11
CA GLN A 466 45.18 -44.38 -26.80
C GLN A 466 46.50 -44.24 -26.04
N LEU A 467 46.46 -44.07 -24.73
CA LEU A 467 47.64 -43.97 -23.88
C LEU A 467 48.46 -45.27 -23.91
N GLN A 468 47.81 -46.43 -23.87
CA GLN A 468 48.49 -47.73 -24.01
C GLN A 468 49.10 -47.92 -25.40
N THR A 469 48.45 -47.41 -26.46
CA THR A 469 49.00 -47.42 -27.82
C THR A 469 50.25 -46.55 -27.90
N VAL A 470 50.20 -45.35 -27.34
CA VAL A 470 51.35 -44.44 -27.24
C VAL A 470 52.44 -45.02 -26.35
N GLU A 471 52.12 -45.73 -25.25
CA GLU A 471 53.09 -46.42 -24.41
C GLU A 471 53.81 -47.55 -25.19
N LEU A 472 53.08 -48.34 -25.97
CA LEU A 472 53.68 -49.37 -26.83
C LEU A 472 54.54 -48.77 -27.95
N GLU A 473 54.11 -47.65 -28.54
CA GLU A 473 54.91 -46.86 -29.48
C GLU A 473 56.18 -46.35 -28.79
N LEU A 474 56.08 -45.82 -27.57
CA LEU A 474 57.20 -45.31 -26.79
C LEU A 474 58.15 -46.42 -26.33
N GLU A 475 57.64 -47.61 -26.00
CA GLU A 475 58.46 -48.80 -25.74
C GLU A 475 59.16 -49.30 -27.00
N SER A 476 58.50 -49.24 -28.16
CA SER A 476 59.11 -49.59 -29.45
C SER A 476 60.22 -48.58 -29.83
N VAL A 477 59.99 -47.29 -29.58
CA VAL A 477 60.99 -46.23 -29.76
C VAL A 477 62.13 -46.39 -28.75
N LYS A 478 61.86 -46.70 -27.47
CA LYS A 478 62.91 -47.00 -26.48
C LYS A 478 63.74 -48.23 -26.87
N LYS A 479 63.14 -49.28 -27.43
CA LYS A 479 63.87 -50.44 -27.96
C LYS A 479 64.73 -50.08 -29.18
N GLN A 480 64.26 -49.18 -30.05
CA GLN A 480 65.06 -48.60 -31.14
C GLN A 480 66.18 -47.67 -30.62
N GLN A 481 65.95 -46.94 -29.53
CA GLN A 481 66.92 -46.03 -28.91
C GLN A 481 68.00 -46.79 -28.13
N ALA A 482 67.67 -47.90 -27.45
CA ALA A 482 68.64 -48.76 -26.79
C ALA A 482 69.59 -49.46 -27.78
N ALA A 483 69.11 -49.78 -29.00
CA ALA A 483 69.96 -50.31 -30.07
C ALA A 483 70.90 -49.26 -30.69
N ASN A 484 70.59 -47.96 -30.57
CA ASN A 484 71.41 -46.85 -31.07
C ASN A 484 72.29 -46.19 -29.99
N ALA A 485 71.99 -46.38 -28.71
CA ALA A 485 72.67 -45.73 -27.58
C ALA A 485 74.13 -46.19 -27.37
N ASP A 486 74.51 -47.37 -27.85
CA ASP A 486 75.91 -47.83 -27.82
C ASP A 486 76.79 -47.15 -28.89
N SER A 487 76.19 -46.36 -29.81
CA SER A 487 76.91 -45.63 -30.87
C SER A 487 76.87 -44.09 -30.75
N SER A 488 75.97 -43.52 -29.94
CA SER A 488 75.73 -42.06 -29.88
C SER A 488 76.11 -41.38 -28.56
N CYS A 489 76.65 -42.09 -27.57
CA CYS A 489 77.00 -41.53 -26.25
C CYS A 489 78.35 -40.78 -26.20
N SER A 490 79.19 -40.86 -27.24
CA SER A 490 80.45 -40.09 -27.31
C SER A 490 80.26 -38.67 -27.85
N ALA A 491 79.34 -38.44 -28.79
CA ALA A 491 79.14 -37.14 -29.45
C ALA A 491 78.45 -36.10 -28.55
N THR A 492 77.50 -36.51 -27.70
CA THR A 492 76.68 -35.57 -26.90
C THR A 492 77.40 -34.96 -25.70
N LYS A 493 78.57 -35.48 -25.28
CA LYS A 493 79.36 -34.91 -24.17
C LYS A 493 80.22 -33.72 -24.61
N GLU A 494 80.70 -33.72 -25.85
CA GLU A 494 81.50 -32.63 -26.40
C GLU A 494 80.62 -31.40 -26.69
N GLU A 495 79.41 -31.60 -27.23
CA GLU A 495 78.42 -30.54 -27.46
C GLU A 495 78.01 -29.81 -26.18
N LEU A 496 77.86 -30.53 -25.06
CA LEU A 496 77.56 -29.92 -23.76
C LEU A 496 78.70 -29.05 -23.22
N SER A 497 79.97 -29.37 -23.53
CA SER A 497 81.11 -28.51 -23.16
C SER A 497 81.16 -27.22 -23.99
N ILE A 498 80.82 -27.29 -25.27
CA ILE A 498 80.77 -26.13 -26.18
C ILE A 498 79.65 -25.17 -25.76
N LEU A 499 78.48 -25.70 -25.39
CA LEU A 499 77.36 -24.87 -24.92
C LEU A 499 77.66 -24.18 -23.59
N ARG A 500 78.42 -24.83 -22.69
CA ARG A 500 78.86 -24.18 -21.43
C ARG A 500 79.80 -23.01 -21.69
N GLN A 501 80.78 -23.17 -22.58
CA GLN A 501 81.69 -22.08 -22.96
C GLN A 501 80.91 -20.91 -23.61
N LYS A 502 79.93 -21.22 -24.46
CA LYS A 502 79.08 -20.23 -25.11
C LYS A 502 78.25 -19.40 -24.12
N ILE A 503 77.77 -20.01 -23.04
CA ILE A 503 77.01 -19.31 -21.99
C ILE A 503 77.92 -18.33 -21.26
N GLU A 504 79.14 -18.74 -20.92
CA GLU A 504 80.10 -17.88 -20.22
C GLU A 504 80.52 -16.67 -21.09
N ASP A 505 80.74 -16.86 -22.39
CA ASP A 505 81.03 -15.77 -23.34
C ASP A 505 79.85 -14.78 -23.43
N LEU A 506 78.61 -15.29 -23.50
CA LEU A 506 77.40 -14.46 -23.57
C LEU A 506 77.15 -13.68 -22.27
N GLU A 507 77.49 -14.25 -21.12
CA GLU A 507 77.39 -13.57 -19.83
C GLU A 507 78.38 -12.41 -19.74
N ALA A 508 79.62 -12.58 -20.24
CA ALA A 508 80.61 -11.51 -20.32
C ALA A 508 80.18 -10.37 -21.27
N ASP A 509 79.63 -10.71 -22.43
CA ASP A 509 79.08 -9.72 -23.37
C ASP A 509 77.90 -8.96 -22.75
N ARG A 510 77.04 -9.64 -21.98
CA ARG A 510 75.93 -9.01 -21.29
C ARG A 510 76.40 -7.98 -20.26
N GLN A 511 77.41 -8.33 -19.45
CA GLN A 511 78.01 -7.39 -18.49
C GLN A 511 78.59 -6.17 -19.21
N ARG A 512 79.29 -6.37 -20.32
CA ARG A 512 79.85 -5.28 -21.14
C ARG A 512 78.76 -4.36 -21.72
N LEU A 513 77.64 -4.93 -22.18
CA LEU A 513 76.51 -4.16 -22.68
C LEU A 513 75.80 -3.39 -21.55
N GLU A 514 75.66 -3.98 -20.36
CA GLU A 514 75.13 -3.30 -19.18
C GLU A 514 76.00 -2.08 -18.80
N GLU A 515 77.33 -2.22 -18.81
CA GLU A 515 78.24 -1.09 -18.57
C GLU A 515 78.12 0.01 -19.64
N GLN A 516 77.95 -0.36 -20.91
CA GLN A 516 77.71 0.61 -21.98
C GLN A 516 76.38 1.34 -21.80
N ASN A 517 75.33 0.62 -21.40
CA ASN A 517 74.02 1.20 -21.19
C ASN A 517 74.02 2.19 -20.02
N ASN A 518 74.67 1.82 -18.90
CA ASN A 518 74.87 2.73 -17.77
C ASN A 518 75.63 4.01 -18.18
N ASN A 519 76.65 3.89 -19.05
CA ASN A 519 77.35 5.07 -19.57
C ASN A 519 76.46 5.95 -20.47
N LEU A 520 75.57 5.35 -21.27
CA LEU A 520 74.61 6.09 -22.10
C LEU A 520 73.54 6.76 -21.26
N GLU A 521 73.03 6.10 -20.23
CA GLU A 521 72.09 6.69 -19.26
C GLU A 521 72.72 7.89 -18.55
N MET A 522 73.94 7.75 -18.03
CA MET A 522 74.68 8.87 -17.44
C MET A 522 74.90 10.04 -18.42
N ARG A 523 75.03 9.77 -19.72
CA ARG A 523 75.12 10.81 -20.76
C ARG A 523 73.77 11.47 -21.02
N LEU A 524 72.69 10.70 -21.08
CA LEU A 524 71.33 11.22 -21.24
C LEU A 524 70.92 12.09 -20.04
N GLU A 525 71.28 11.70 -18.82
CA GLU A 525 71.05 12.52 -17.63
C GLU A 525 71.82 13.84 -17.70
N ARG A 526 73.07 13.84 -18.19
CA ARG A 526 73.84 15.08 -18.41
C ARG A 526 73.18 15.99 -19.45
N HIS A 527 72.68 15.45 -20.56
CA HIS A 527 71.97 16.23 -21.58
C HIS A 527 70.65 16.80 -21.05
N ASN A 528 69.89 16.02 -20.27
CA ASN A 528 68.67 16.51 -19.61
C ASN A 528 68.97 17.66 -18.64
N LEU A 529 70.09 17.60 -17.89
CA LEU A 529 70.52 18.67 -16.98
C LEU A 529 71.02 19.93 -17.73
N GLN A 530 71.50 19.79 -18.97
CA GLN A 530 71.90 20.91 -19.84
C GLN A 530 70.73 21.54 -20.61
N GLY A 531 69.51 20.98 -20.47
CA GLY A 531 68.30 21.51 -21.09
C GLY A 531 68.13 21.13 -22.56
N ASP A 532 68.89 20.14 -23.04
CA ASP A 532 68.69 19.58 -24.37
C ASP A 532 67.37 18.82 -24.43
N TYR A 533 66.58 19.04 -25.49
CA TYR A 533 65.28 18.42 -25.67
C TYR A 533 65.19 17.70 -27.00
N ASP A 534 64.45 16.58 -26.99
CA ASP A 534 64.21 15.76 -28.18
C ASP A 534 63.14 16.42 -29.08
N PRO A 535 63.48 16.88 -30.30
CA PRO A 535 62.58 17.65 -31.17
C PRO A 535 61.38 16.85 -31.69
N LEU A 536 61.38 15.52 -31.56
CA LEU A 536 60.22 14.68 -31.91
C LEU A 536 59.17 14.59 -30.79
N LYS A 537 59.56 14.87 -29.54
CA LYS A 537 58.68 14.71 -28.36
C LYS A 537 58.31 16.03 -27.70
N THR A 538 59.20 17.04 -27.78
CA THR A 538 59.02 18.31 -27.07
C THR A 538 59.20 19.46 -28.03
N ARG A 539 58.13 20.23 -28.26
CA ARG A 539 58.17 21.43 -29.09
C ARG A 539 58.26 22.66 -28.20
N VAL A 540 59.40 23.34 -28.25
CA VAL A 540 59.61 24.59 -27.49
C VAL A 540 58.90 25.73 -28.19
N LEU A 541 57.97 26.39 -27.49
CA LEU A 541 57.23 27.56 -27.96
C LEU A 541 57.69 28.79 -27.18
N HIS A 542 57.91 29.88 -27.90
CA HIS A 542 58.11 31.20 -27.30
C HIS A 542 57.21 32.23 -28.00
N LEU A 543 56.89 33.32 -27.33
CA LEU A 543 56.12 34.42 -27.92
C LEU A 543 56.86 34.96 -29.15
N LYS A 544 56.13 35.16 -30.27
CA LYS A 544 56.70 35.69 -31.53
C LYS A 544 57.23 37.12 -31.36
N MET A 545 56.59 37.89 -30.48
CA MET A 545 57.05 39.20 -30.01
C MET A 545 57.71 39.03 -28.64
N ASN A 546 58.92 38.47 -28.59
CA ASN A 546 59.68 38.41 -27.36
C ASN A 546 60.64 39.61 -27.27
N PRO A 547 61.10 39.98 -26.07
CA PRO A 547 62.03 41.10 -25.91
C PRO A 547 63.29 40.98 -26.79
N THR A 548 63.79 39.76 -27.03
CA THR A 548 64.95 39.49 -27.89
C THR A 548 64.67 39.70 -29.38
N SER A 549 63.47 39.36 -29.87
CA SER A 549 63.07 39.54 -31.26
C SER A 549 62.78 41.00 -31.56
N VAL A 550 62.18 41.73 -30.60
CA VAL A 550 62.04 43.18 -30.65
C VAL A 550 63.42 43.85 -30.70
N ALA A 551 64.35 43.45 -29.83
CA ALA A 551 65.72 43.97 -29.85
C ALA A 551 66.46 43.65 -31.17
N LYS A 552 66.29 42.45 -31.74
CA LYS A 552 66.84 42.11 -33.06
C LYS A 552 66.24 42.95 -34.18
N GLN A 553 64.93 43.19 -34.16
CA GLN A 553 64.27 44.00 -35.19
C GLN A 553 64.68 45.46 -35.12
N GLN A 554 64.81 46.02 -33.92
CA GLN A 554 65.36 47.37 -33.71
C GLN A 554 66.78 47.46 -34.27
N ARG A 555 67.66 46.50 -33.92
CA ARG A 555 69.03 46.45 -34.47
C ARG A 555 69.04 46.30 -35.99
N GLN A 556 68.12 45.53 -36.57
CA GLN A 556 68.01 45.35 -38.02
C GLN A 556 67.59 46.65 -38.71
N GLN A 557 66.59 47.35 -38.16
CA GLN A 557 66.16 48.67 -38.65
C GLN A 557 67.30 49.69 -38.53
N GLU A 558 68.02 49.71 -37.42
CA GLU A 558 69.22 50.54 -37.27
C GLU A 558 70.26 50.22 -38.35
N MET A 559 70.56 48.93 -38.59
CA MET A 559 71.50 48.53 -39.64
C MET A 559 71.01 48.90 -41.05
N GLU A 560 69.72 48.79 -41.33
CA GLU A 560 69.14 49.19 -42.62
C GLU A 560 69.20 50.70 -42.82
N THR A 561 68.87 51.49 -41.80
CA THR A 561 69.04 52.95 -41.86
C THR A 561 70.49 53.34 -42.10
N ILE A 562 71.44 52.70 -41.40
CA ILE A 562 72.88 52.92 -41.62
C ILE A 562 73.29 52.45 -43.04
N GLN A 563 72.77 51.34 -43.54
CA GLN A 563 73.07 50.87 -44.89
C GLN A 563 72.51 51.81 -45.96
N GLU A 564 71.29 52.31 -45.80
CA GLU A 564 70.71 53.32 -46.70
C GLU A 564 71.54 54.60 -46.69
N GLU A 565 71.96 55.07 -45.52
CA GLU A 565 72.89 56.20 -45.39
C GLU A 565 74.22 55.90 -46.09
N VAL A 566 74.80 54.72 -45.89
CA VAL A 566 76.03 54.29 -46.57
C VAL A 566 75.83 54.19 -48.08
N THR A 567 74.68 53.74 -48.58
CA THR A 567 74.42 53.70 -50.03
C THR A 567 74.26 55.08 -50.62
N ARG A 568 73.53 56.00 -49.96
CA ARG A 568 73.45 57.42 -50.39
C ARG A 568 74.83 58.07 -50.38
N LEU A 569 75.64 57.82 -49.34
CA LEU A 569 77.02 58.31 -49.26
C LEU A 569 77.90 57.65 -50.33
N ARG A 570 77.72 56.36 -50.64
CA ARG A 570 78.46 55.66 -51.72
C ARG A 570 78.02 56.08 -53.12
N GLU A 571 76.78 56.49 -53.34
CA GLU A 571 76.32 57.07 -54.61
C GLU A 571 76.83 58.50 -54.78
N LEU A 572 76.86 59.29 -53.69
CA LEU A 572 77.51 60.60 -53.68
C LEU A 572 79.02 60.47 -53.95
N VAL A 573 79.70 59.49 -53.34
CA VAL A 573 81.11 59.18 -53.61
C VAL A 573 81.30 58.67 -55.04
N ARG A 574 80.42 57.81 -55.59
CA ARG A 574 80.50 57.39 -57.01
C ARG A 574 80.32 58.55 -57.98
N SER A 575 79.46 59.51 -57.66
CA SER A 575 79.30 60.72 -58.47
C SER A 575 80.53 61.64 -58.38
N LEU A 576 81.22 61.63 -57.23
CA LEU A 576 82.46 62.38 -56.99
C LEU A 576 83.71 61.67 -57.53
N GLN A 577 83.70 60.34 -57.76
CA GLN A 577 84.91 59.60 -58.09
C GLN A 577 85.28 59.57 -59.58
N ASP A 578 84.37 59.46 -60.55
CA ASP A 578 84.83 59.13 -61.92
C ASP A 578 84.11 59.84 -63.06
N GLY A 579 83.76 61.12 -62.81
CA GLY A 579 83.85 62.18 -63.81
C GLY A 579 85.27 62.76 -63.94
N GLY A 580 86.30 62.01 -63.56
CA GLY A 580 87.69 62.38 -63.73
C GLY A 580 88.64 61.19 -63.62
N SER A 581 88.90 60.53 -64.74
CA SER A 581 90.22 59.94 -64.99
C SER A 581 91.28 60.98 -64.65
N LEU A 582 91.91 60.85 -63.48
CA LEU A 582 93.35 60.84 -63.24
C LEU A 582 93.60 61.14 -61.75
N VAL A 583 94.69 60.55 -61.24
CA VAL A 583 95.42 60.92 -60.03
C VAL A 583 94.90 60.20 -58.78
N GLN A 584 95.63 59.19 -58.28
CA GLN A 584 96.68 59.35 -57.25
C GLN A 584 96.08 59.97 -55.99
N SER A 585 96.23 59.42 -54.80
CA SER A 585 97.42 58.79 -54.23
C SER A 585 97.12 58.64 -52.74
N GLN A 586 97.91 57.81 -52.06
CA GLN A 586 98.34 58.08 -50.69
C GLN A 586 97.23 57.96 -49.62
N ASP A 587 97.33 56.92 -48.79
CA ASP A 587 98.11 56.92 -47.56
C ASP A 587 97.25 57.37 -46.39
N ASP A 588 97.61 56.82 -45.25
CA ASP A 588 97.67 57.55 -44.01
C ASP A 588 96.35 57.99 -43.35
N SER A 589 96.13 57.29 -42.24
CA SER A 589 96.41 57.89 -40.93
C SER A 589 95.28 58.64 -40.23
N ILE A 590 95.16 58.21 -38.97
CA ILE A 590 95.13 59.06 -37.77
C ILE A 590 93.76 59.68 -37.44
N VAL A 591 92.98 59.02 -36.56
CA VAL A 591 92.81 59.35 -35.11
C VAL A 591 92.76 60.85 -34.81
N PRO A 592 91.82 61.34 -33.98
CA PRO A 592 91.72 60.91 -32.58
C PRO A 592 90.24 60.78 -32.13
N ASN A 593 89.85 60.30 -30.97
CA ASN A 593 90.40 60.63 -29.67
C ASN A 593 89.71 59.73 -28.64
N LEU A 594 90.53 59.09 -27.80
CA LEU A 594 90.29 58.76 -26.40
C LEU A 594 89.02 57.92 -26.11
N GLY A 595 89.10 56.63 -25.82
CA GLY A 595 90.13 56.00 -25.02
C GLY A 595 90.03 56.45 -23.56
N LEU A 596 89.15 55.79 -22.79
CA LEU A 596 89.41 55.40 -21.41
C LEU A 596 88.63 54.11 -21.15
N GLY A 597 89.25 53.00 -21.52
CA GLY A 597 88.94 51.72 -20.92
C GLY A 597 89.46 51.72 -19.49
N LEU A 598 88.63 51.32 -18.54
CA LEU A 598 88.88 50.20 -17.65
C LEU A 598 87.69 50.08 -16.66
N PRO A 599 87.35 48.85 -16.29
CA PRO A 599 86.22 48.48 -15.44
C PRO A 599 86.77 48.32 -13.99
N PRO A 600 86.31 47.42 -13.09
CA PRO A 600 85.02 46.75 -12.91
C PRO A 600 84.55 46.83 -11.43
N SER A 601 83.48 46.10 -11.11
CA SER A 601 83.26 45.39 -9.83
C SER A 601 83.18 46.20 -8.52
N LYS A 602 81.98 46.19 -7.92
CA LYS A 602 81.83 45.71 -6.54
C LYS A 602 80.63 44.77 -6.45
N GLU A 603 80.99 43.51 -6.45
CA GLU A 603 80.18 42.42 -5.91
C GLU A 603 80.39 42.38 -4.38
N VAL A 604 79.52 41.64 -3.71
CA VAL A 604 79.68 41.07 -2.35
C VAL A 604 79.31 41.99 -1.18
N LEU A 605 78.29 41.58 -0.41
CA LEU A 605 78.50 41.03 0.95
C LEU A 605 77.22 40.37 1.47
N ALA A 606 77.24 39.04 1.46
CA ALA A 606 76.60 38.24 2.49
C ALA A 606 77.35 38.45 3.83
N GLN A 607 76.66 38.14 4.94
CA GLN A 607 77.12 37.75 6.30
C GLN A 607 76.30 38.49 7.37
N LEU A 608 75.41 37.83 8.10
CA LEU A 608 75.59 36.92 9.25
C LEU A 608 75.34 37.66 10.59
N THR A 609 74.52 37.01 11.42
CA THR A 609 74.45 37.11 12.90
C THR A 609 73.91 38.41 13.52
N TRP A 610 72.91 38.28 14.41
CA TRP A 610 72.97 38.53 15.86
C TRP A 610 71.54 38.62 16.46
N THR A 611 71.25 37.68 17.36
CA THR A 611 70.44 37.75 18.60
C THR A 611 69.18 38.64 18.74
N GLN A 612 68.11 38.00 19.29
CA GLN A 612 67.06 38.54 20.20
C GLN A 612 66.08 39.57 19.60
N THR A 613 64.77 39.61 19.86
CA THR A 613 63.82 39.08 20.87
C THR A 613 62.41 39.25 20.27
N GLY A 614 61.36 38.54 20.75
CA GLY A 614 60.00 39.07 20.58
C GLY A 614 58.81 38.11 20.65
N SER A 615 58.39 37.81 21.87
CA SER A 615 57.00 37.56 22.30
C SER A 615 56.34 36.19 22.09
N LEU A 616 55.63 35.83 23.15
CA LEU A 616 55.05 34.55 23.53
C LEU A 616 53.68 34.25 22.89
N PRO A 617 53.25 32.97 22.94
CA PRO A 617 51.93 32.44 22.62
C PRO A 617 51.10 32.11 23.89
N ALA A 618 49.79 31.81 23.75
CA ALA A 618 48.97 30.88 24.57
C ALA A 618 47.49 30.99 24.14
N ALA A 619 46.74 29.94 23.79
CA ALA A 619 46.41 28.66 24.47
C ALA A 619 45.31 28.79 25.55
N SER A 620 44.08 28.47 25.11
CA SER A 620 43.15 27.46 25.66
C SER A 620 42.98 27.22 27.18
N LEU A 621 41.69 27.18 27.53
CA LEU A 621 40.98 26.22 28.41
C LEU A 621 40.99 26.39 29.94
N ASN A 622 39.75 26.47 30.43
CA ASN A 622 39.12 25.76 31.55
C ASN A 622 38.92 26.42 32.93
N GLN A 623 37.64 26.34 33.32
CA GLN A 623 37.04 26.03 34.63
C GLN A 623 36.85 27.10 35.72
N MET A 624 35.56 27.14 36.11
CA MET A 624 34.97 27.28 37.44
C MET A 624 35.27 28.53 38.28
N GLY A 625 34.20 29.24 38.61
CA GLY A 625 34.17 30.21 39.70
C GLY A 625 32.77 30.80 39.82
N SER A 626 32.06 30.39 40.86
CA SER A 626 30.77 30.91 41.31
C SER A 626 30.78 32.44 41.47
N THR A 627 29.60 33.07 41.42
CA THR A 627 28.90 33.73 42.55
C THR A 627 28.04 34.91 42.05
N SER A 628 26.72 34.76 42.23
CA SER A 628 25.72 35.75 42.66
C SER A 628 25.37 37.03 41.87
N GLN A 629 24.06 37.34 42.01
CA GLN A 629 23.38 38.65 41.93
C GLN A 629 23.17 39.23 40.52
N SER A 630 22.06 39.85 40.14
CA SER A 630 20.81 40.31 40.78
C SER A 630 19.79 40.47 39.64
N ALA A 631 18.55 40.01 39.79
CA ALA A 631 17.38 40.86 40.02
C ALA A 631 17.41 42.24 39.32
N LEU A 632 16.56 42.43 38.30
CA LEU A 632 15.67 43.60 38.18
C LEU A 632 14.74 43.52 36.95
N VAL A 633 13.45 43.66 37.27
CA VAL A 633 12.25 44.04 36.48
C VAL A 633 11.68 43.03 35.48
#